data_AF-A0A2X0U2M5-F1
#
_entry.id   AF-A0A2X0U2M5-F1
#
_cell.length_a   1.000
_cell.length_b   1.000
_cell.length_c   1.000
_cell.angle_alpha   90.00
_cell.angle_beta   90.00
_cell.angle_gamma   90.00
#
_symmetry.space_group_name_H-M   'P 1'
#
loop_
_entity.id
_entity.type
_entity.pdbx_description
1 polymer ?
#
loop_
_entity_poly.entity_id
_entity_poly.type
_entity_poly.pdbx_seq_one_letter_code
_entity_poly.pdbx_strand_id
1 'polypeptide(L)'
;MTQPSPQPGQYPPPPVDTTKASGSTHATGEARPSIGALFASVTGQLSSIIRDEIELNNAKLRTFATKSGKGITLLVAAAVFALYLLGWTLHTAEIALALVVPAWAASLIVVGVLLLIVLILALLGANSLKSAQEHRPDPGASVAATKEAIEKGLGK
;
A
#
# COMPACT_ATOMS: atom_id res chain seq x y z
N MET A 1 -44.07 17.73 -4.46
CA MET A 1 -44.68 16.41 -4.24
C MET A 1 -43.60 15.50 -3.67
N THR A 2 -43.65 15.29 -2.37
CA THR A 2 -42.72 14.47 -1.58
C THR A 2 -43.10 13.00 -1.74
N GLN A 3 -42.20 12.17 -2.28
CA GLN A 3 -42.39 10.71 -2.24
C GLN A 3 -42.05 10.18 -0.83
N PRO A 4 -42.86 9.27 -0.26
CA PRO A 4 -42.55 8.61 1.00
C PRO A 4 -41.49 7.52 0.82
N SER A 5 -40.63 7.39 1.83
CA SER A 5 -39.58 6.37 1.94
C SER A 5 -40.18 4.95 2.02
N PRO A 6 -39.62 3.93 1.32
CA PRO A 6 -40.08 2.55 1.45
C PRO A 6 -39.64 1.92 2.78
N GLN A 7 -40.59 1.29 3.49
CA GLN A 7 -40.32 0.55 4.73
C GLN A 7 -39.63 -0.81 4.44
N PRO A 8 -38.59 -1.18 5.21
CA PRO A 8 -38.01 -2.51 5.14
C PRO A 8 -38.94 -3.54 5.83
N GLY A 9 -39.55 -4.43 5.04
CA GLY A 9 -40.36 -5.54 5.58
C GLY A 9 -41.51 -6.04 4.71
N GLN A 10 -41.81 -5.41 3.57
CA GLN A 10 -42.93 -5.80 2.69
C GLN A 10 -42.41 -6.11 1.29
N TYR A 11 -41.94 -7.35 1.07
CA TYR A 11 -41.76 -7.88 -0.27
C TYR A 11 -42.83 -8.95 -0.51
N PRO A 12 -43.78 -8.76 -1.45
CA PRO A 12 -44.70 -9.83 -1.82
C PRO A 12 -43.90 -10.93 -2.54
N PRO A 13 -44.17 -12.22 -2.27
CA PRO A 13 -43.53 -13.30 -2.99
C PRO A 13 -43.93 -13.27 -4.47
N PRO A 14 -43.03 -13.65 -5.40
CA PRO A 14 -43.35 -13.73 -6.82
C PRO A 14 -44.42 -14.81 -7.08
N PRO A 15 -45.25 -14.66 -8.14
CA PRO A 15 -46.24 -15.67 -8.50
C PRO A 15 -45.54 -16.98 -8.87
N VAL A 16 -45.94 -18.06 -8.22
CA VAL A 16 -45.48 -19.41 -8.54
C VAL A 16 -46.38 -19.99 -9.64
N ASP A 17 -45.84 -20.13 -10.85
CA ASP A 17 -46.48 -20.89 -11.92
C ASP A 17 -46.47 -22.38 -11.54
N THR A 18 -47.58 -22.86 -11.00
CA THR A 18 -47.86 -24.28 -10.80
C THR A 18 -48.35 -24.87 -12.12
N THR A 19 -47.42 -25.26 -12.99
CA THR A 19 -47.80 -26.08 -14.15
C THR A 19 -46.85 -27.26 -14.37
N LYS A 20 -47.42 -28.44 -14.10
CA LYS A 20 -47.20 -29.73 -14.77
C LYS A 20 -46.04 -30.61 -14.31
N ALA A 21 -46.41 -31.56 -13.45
CA ALA A 21 -45.80 -32.87 -13.36
C ALA A 21 -45.93 -33.63 -14.71
N SER A 22 -44.80 -34.10 -15.23
CA SER A 22 -44.71 -35.35 -15.99
C SER A 22 -43.26 -35.83 -16.00
N GLY A 23 -43.10 -37.09 -15.64
CA GLY A 23 -41.84 -37.67 -15.22
C GLY A 23 -40.79 -37.86 -16.30
N SER A 24 -39.56 -37.93 -15.83
CA SER A 24 -38.58 -38.89 -16.31
C SER A 24 -37.81 -39.39 -15.09
N THR A 25 -37.98 -40.67 -14.81
CA THR A 25 -37.23 -41.45 -13.85
C THR A 25 -35.75 -41.41 -14.24
N HIS A 26 -34.95 -40.56 -13.58
CA HIS A 26 -33.52 -40.80 -13.43
C HIS A 26 -33.27 -41.16 -11.96
N ALA A 27 -33.43 -42.44 -11.67
CA ALA A 27 -32.82 -43.05 -10.50
C ALA A 27 -31.29 -43.02 -10.70
N THR A 28 -30.62 -42.08 -10.06
CA THR A 28 -29.21 -42.19 -9.72
C THR A 28 -29.08 -41.65 -8.31
N GLY A 29 -28.69 -42.53 -7.38
CA GLY A 29 -28.92 -42.36 -5.95
C GLY A 29 -28.43 -41.05 -5.34
N GLU A 30 -29.20 -40.57 -4.36
CA GLU A 30 -28.75 -39.60 -3.36
C GLU A 30 -27.61 -40.23 -2.53
N ALA A 31 -26.41 -40.23 -3.08
CA ALA A 31 -25.22 -40.35 -2.27
C ALA A 31 -25.15 -39.06 -1.43
N ARG A 32 -25.45 -39.17 -0.13
CA ARG A 32 -25.07 -38.14 0.85
C ARG A 32 -23.64 -37.70 0.50
N PRO A 33 -23.36 -36.38 0.39
CA PRO A 33 -22.01 -35.92 0.11
C PRO A 33 -21.06 -36.65 1.07
N SER A 34 -20.15 -37.45 0.50
CA SER A 34 -19.23 -38.21 1.32
C SER A 34 -18.43 -37.20 2.16
N ILE A 35 -17.95 -37.60 3.33
CA ILE A 35 -17.10 -36.72 4.15
C ILE A 35 -15.92 -36.18 3.32
N GLY A 36 -15.43 -36.95 2.34
CA GLY A 36 -14.44 -36.49 1.36
C GLY A 36 -14.93 -35.36 0.43
N ALA A 37 -16.18 -35.39 -0.01
CA ALA A 37 -16.77 -34.32 -0.83
C ALA A 37 -16.99 -33.01 -0.03
N LEU A 38 -17.31 -33.10 1.26
CA LEU A 38 -17.42 -31.93 2.14
C LEU A 38 -16.05 -31.35 2.49
N PHE A 39 -15.04 -32.20 2.69
CA PHE A 39 -13.68 -31.72 2.91
C PHE A 39 -13.14 -31.01 1.67
N ALA A 40 -13.34 -31.59 0.49
CA ALA A 40 -12.95 -30.98 -0.79
C ALA A 40 -13.62 -29.61 -1.03
N SER A 41 -14.89 -29.44 -0.65
CA SER A 41 -15.59 -28.16 -0.83
C SER A 41 -15.15 -27.08 0.16
N VAL A 42 -14.76 -27.44 1.39
CA VAL A 42 -14.20 -26.50 2.38
C VAL A 42 -12.79 -26.07 1.98
N THR A 43 -11.94 -27.01 1.52
CA THR A 43 -10.61 -26.68 0.99
C THR A 43 -10.69 -25.81 -0.26
N GLY A 44 -11.68 -26.04 -1.12
CA GLY A 44 -12.00 -25.17 -2.26
C GLY A 44 -12.37 -23.75 -1.85
N GLN A 45 -13.25 -23.58 -0.86
CA GLN A 45 -13.67 -22.26 -0.36
C GLN A 45 -12.53 -21.49 0.33
N LEU A 46 -11.67 -22.18 1.08
CA LEU A 46 -10.50 -21.53 1.68
C LEU A 46 -9.52 -21.06 0.60
N SER A 47 -9.34 -21.86 -0.45
CA SER A 47 -8.50 -21.49 -1.59
C SER A 47 -9.07 -20.29 -2.35
N SER A 48 -10.40 -20.18 -2.49
CA SER A 48 -11.03 -19.02 -3.12
C SER A 48 -10.90 -17.75 -2.26
N ILE A 49 -11.10 -17.83 -0.94
CA ILE A 49 -10.92 -16.67 -0.05
C ILE A 49 -9.49 -16.13 -0.11
N ILE A 50 -8.48 -17.02 -0.06
CA ILE A 50 -7.07 -16.60 -0.17
C ILE A 50 -6.82 -15.93 -1.52
N ARG A 51 -7.38 -16.48 -2.60
CA ARG A 51 -7.26 -15.90 -3.94
C ARG A 51 -7.92 -14.53 -4.02
N ASP A 52 -9.10 -14.38 -3.44
CA ASP A 52 -9.86 -13.13 -3.40
C ASP A 52 -9.15 -12.06 -2.57
N GLU A 53 -8.57 -12.43 -1.42
CA GLU A 53 -7.77 -11.53 -0.58
C GLU A 53 -6.54 -11.02 -1.34
N ILE A 54 -5.87 -11.90 -2.10
CA ILE A 54 -4.73 -11.55 -2.96
C ILE A 54 -5.16 -10.63 -4.09
N GLU A 55 -6.26 -10.93 -4.78
CA GLU A 55 -6.77 -10.11 -5.88
C GLU A 55 -7.23 -8.73 -5.39
N LEU A 56 -7.90 -8.69 -4.24
CA LEU A 56 -8.30 -7.46 -3.59
C LEU A 56 -7.10 -6.64 -3.12
N ASN A 57 -6.10 -7.27 -2.52
CA ASN A 57 -4.89 -6.57 -2.09
C ASN A 57 -4.10 -6.06 -3.30
N ASN A 58 -4.04 -6.82 -4.40
CA ASN A 58 -3.48 -6.37 -5.67
C ASN A 58 -4.26 -5.18 -6.25
N ALA A 59 -5.58 -5.17 -6.18
CA ALA A 59 -6.41 -4.05 -6.62
C ALA A 59 -6.19 -2.80 -5.74
N LYS A 60 -6.06 -2.97 -4.41
CA LYS A 60 -5.69 -1.91 -3.48
C LYS A 60 -4.29 -1.36 -3.78
N LEU A 61 -3.31 -2.24 -4.03
CA LEU A 61 -1.95 -1.87 -4.44
C LEU A 61 -1.94 -1.09 -5.75
N ARG A 62 -2.68 -1.51 -6.78
CA ARG A 62 -2.82 -0.76 -8.04
C ARG A 62 -3.47 0.60 -7.84
N THR A 63 -4.51 0.67 -7.02
CA THR A 63 -5.20 1.92 -6.70
C THR A 63 -4.28 2.86 -5.93
N PHE A 64 -3.52 2.34 -4.97
CA PHE A 64 -2.50 3.09 -4.26
C PHE A 64 -1.40 3.58 -5.22
N ALA A 65 -0.85 2.70 -6.06
CA ALA A 65 0.20 3.04 -7.01
C ALA A 65 -0.24 4.12 -8.02
N THR A 66 -1.46 4.02 -8.54
CA THR A 66 -1.99 5.01 -9.51
C THR A 66 -2.32 6.35 -8.85
N LYS A 67 -2.89 6.35 -7.64
CA LYS A 67 -3.19 7.59 -6.89
C LYS A 67 -1.91 8.25 -6.37
N SER A 68 -0.98 7.47 -5.82
CA SER A 68 0.31 7.95 -5.32
C SER A 68 1.28 8.32 -6.45
N GLY A 69 1.16 7.72 -7.64
CA GLY A 69 2.07 7.97 -8.76
C GLY A 69 2.09 9.42 -9.24
N LYS A 70 0.92 10.08 -9.28
CA LYS A 70 0.85 11.52 -9.59
C LYS A 70 1.56 12.36 -8.52
N GLY A 71 1.33 12.04 -7.23
CA GLY A 71 1.99 12.74 -6.13
C GLY A 71 3.51 12.58 -6.17
N ILE A 72 4.00 11.36 -6.37
CA ILE A 72 5.44 11.06 -6.44
C ILE A 72 6.10 11.80 -7.59
N THR A 73 5.49 11.78 -8.79
CA THR A 73 6.05 12.49 -9.96
C THR A 73 6.08 14.00 -9.77
N LEU A 74 5.01 14.59 -9.21
CA LEU A 74 5.00 16.02 -8.88
C LEU A 74 6.07 16.36 -7.83
N LEU A 75 6.24 15.53 -6.80
CA LEU A 75 7.28 15.77 -5.79
C LEU A 75 8.69 15.63 -6.35
N VAL A 76 8.94 14.66 -7.23
CA VAL A 76 10.23 14.54 -7.93
C VAL A 76 10.49 15.76 -8.80
N ALA A 77 9.51 16.22 -9.57
CA ALA A 77 9.63 17.42 -10.38
C ALA A 77 9.89 18.66 -9.50
N ALA A 78 9.11 18.82 -8.42
CA ALA A 78 9.29 19.92 -7.46
C ALA A 78 10.68 19.89 -6.82
N ALA A 79 11.22 18.71 -6.47
CA ALA A 79 12.57 18.58 -5.93
C ALA A 79 13.63 19.04 -6.94
N VAL A 80 13.48 18.70 -8.23
CA VAL A 80 14.39 19.18 -9.29
C VAL A 80 14.33 20.71 -9.41
N PHE A 81 13.13 21.30 -9.47
CA PHE A 81 12.98 22.76 -9.53
C PHE A 81 13.50 23.46 -8.27
N ALA A 82 13.33 22.87 -7.09
CA ALA A 82 13.88 23.37 -5.84
C ALA A 82 15.42 23.40 -5.87
N LEU A 83 16.06 22.37 -6.45
CA LEU A 83 17.52 22.36 -6.65
C LEU A 83 17.99 23.47 -7.60
N TYR A 84 17.29 23.69 -8.72
CA TYR A 84 17.60 24.80 -9.62
C TYR A 84 17.42 26.18 -8.96
N LEU A 85 16.32 26.36 -8.22
CA LEU A 85 16.04 27.58 -7.48
C LEU A 85 17.10 27.86 -6.42
N LEU A 86 17.52 26.82 -5.69
CA LEU A 86 18.59 26.92 -4.70
C LEU A 86 19.90 27.38 -5.36
N GLY A 87 20.28 26.77 -6.49
CA GLY A 87 21.47 27.16 -7.25
C GLY A 87 21.43 28.63 -7.70
N TRP A 88 20.32 29.07 -8.28
CA TRP A 88 20.15 30.47 -8.70
C TRP A 88 20.14 31.45 -7.53
N THR A 89 19.58 31.06 -6.39
CA THR A 89 19.57 31.89 -5.18
C THR A 89 20.98 32.07 -4.63
N LEU A 90 21.78 30.99 -4.58
CA LEU A 90 23.18 31.06 -4.15
C LEU A 90 24.02 31.91 -5.11
N HIS A 91 23.81 31.76 -6.42
CA HIS A 91 24.49 32.58 -7.42
C HIS A 91 24.08 34.07 -7.33
N THR A 92 22.80 34.36 -7.08
CA THR A 92 22.33 35.73 -6.84
C THR A 92 22.96 36.32 -5.58
N ALA A 93 23.07 35.54 -4.50
CA ALA A 93 23.73 35.95 -3.27
C ALA A 93 25.23 36.21 -3.48
N GLU A 94 25.90 35.37 -4.26
CA GLU A 94 27.29 35.55 -4.68
C GLU A 94 27.47 36.88 -5.44
N ILE A 95 26.64 37.15 -6.46
CA ILE A 95 26.70 38.41 -7.21
C ILE A 95 26.44 39.60 -6.30
N ALA A 96 25.46 39.52 -5.40
CA ALA A 96 25.17 40.58 -4.45
C ALA A 96 26.34 40.86 -3.50
N LEU A 97 27.03 39.82 -3.01
CA LEU A 97 28.24 39.96 -2.20
C LEU A 97 29.42 40.51 -3.01
N ALA A 98 29.53 40.13 -4.28
CA ALA A 98 30.58 40.62 -5.17
C ALA A 98 30.51 42.14 -5.41
N LEU A 99 29.40 42.81 -5.05
CA LEU A 99 29.31 44.27 -5.05
C LEU A 99 30.15 44.93 -3.94
N VAL A 100 30.47 44.21 -2.87
CA VAL A 100 31.18 44.74 -1.69
C VAL A 100 32.52 44.04 -1.42
N VAL A 101 32.74 42.84 -1.95
CA VAL A 101 34.01 42.08 -1.85
C VAL A 101 34.44 41.54 -3.21
N PRO A 102 35.72 41.16 -3.41
CA PRO A 102 36.15 40.50 -4.65
C PRO A 102 35.35 39.23 -4.93
N ALA A 103 35.07 38.95 -6.21
CA ALA A 103 34.25 37.81 -6.63
C ALA A 103 34.72 36.47 -6.03
N TRP A 104 36.03 36.21 -6.01
CA TRP A 104 36.58 34.98 -5.44
C TRP A 104 36.27 34.83 -3.94
N ALA A 105 36.25 35.93 -3.18
CA ALA A 105 35.93 35.93 -1.76
C ALA A 105 34.42 35.74 -1.54
N ALA A 106 33.59 36.37 -2.39
CA ALA A 106 32.14 36.17 -2.37
C ALA A 106 31.77 34.69 -2.58
N SER A 107 32.35 34.04 -3.59
CA SER A 107 32.10 32.61 -3.87
C SER A 107 32.52 31.73 -2.68
N LEU A 108 33.69 31.98 -2.08
CA LEU A 108 34.14 31.22 -0.91
C LEU A 108 33.24 31.37 0.32
N ILE A 109 32.71 32.58 0.56
CA ILE A 109 31.78 32.82 1.66
C ILE A 109 30.48 32.03 1.45
N VAL A 110 29.90 32.10 0.25
CA VAL A 110 28.66 31.38 -0.07
C VAL A 110 28.86 29.87 0.03
N VAL A 111 29.97 29.35 -0.50
CA VAL A 111 30.33 27.93 -0.38
C VAL A 111 30.53 27.51 1.08
N GLY A 112 31.21 28.34 1.88
CA GLY A 112 31.43 28.07 3.31
C GLY A 112 30.13 27.99 4.11
N VAL A 113 29.21 28.93 3.87
CA VAL A 113 27.87 28.92 4.49
C VAL A 113 27.08 27.67 4.05
N LEU A 114 27.11 27.33 2.76
CA LEU A 114 26.42 26.15 2.24
C LEU A 114 26.97 24.86 2.84
N LEU A 115 28.30 24.72 2.97
CA LEU A 115 28.94 23.57 3.60
C LEU A 115 28.48 23.39 5.05
N LEU A 116 28.36 24.49 5.79
CA LEU A 116 27.89 24.44 7.18
C LEU A 116 26.44 23.96 7.26
N ILE A 117 25.56 24.45 6.37
CA ILE A 117 24.17 23.98 6.27
C ILE A 117 24.13 22.49 5.91
N VAL A 118 24.90 22.05 4.91
CA VAL A 118 24.97 20.64 4.49
C VAL A 118 25.43 19.75 5.63
N LEU A 119 26.45 20.16 6.39
CA LEU A 119 26.94 19.40 7.54
C LEU A 119 25.86 19.22 8.61
N ILE A 120 25.14 20.29 8.96
CA ILE A 120 24.04 20.23 9.95
C ILE A 120 22.95 19.29 9.43
N LEU A 121 22.48 19.46 8.18
CA LEU A 121 21.43 18.61 7.60
C LEU A 121 21.86 17.15 7.51
N ALA A 122 23.12 16.87 7.16
CA ALA A 122 23.65 15.52 7.10
C ALA A 122 23.68 14.86 8.50
N LEU A 123 24.08 15.59 9.54
CA LEU A 123 24.07 15.09 10.92
C LEU A 123 22.65 14.81 11.40
N LEU A 124 21.71 15.74 11.18
CA LEU A 124 20.31 15.58 11.55
C LEU A 124 19.69 14.40 10.80
N GLY A 125 19.89 14.32 9.48
CA GLY A 125 19.38 13.24 8.64
C GLY A 125 19.96 11.88 9.02
N ALA A 126 21.26 11.81 9.30
CA ALA A 126 21.90 10.59 9.80
C ALA A 126 21.32 10.16 11.16
N ASN A 127 21.04 11.11 12.05
CA ASN A 127 20.43 10.81 13.35
C ASN A 127 18.99 10.31 13.20
N SER A 128 18.18 10.97 12.37
CA SER A 128 16.81 10.53 12.07
C SER A 128 16.78 9.14 11.42
N LEU A 129 17.71 8.85 10.51
CA LEU A 129 17.79 7.54 9.87
C LEU A 129 18.22 6.45 10.87
N LYS A 130 19.16 6.75 11.76
CA LYS A 130 19.55 5.82 12.84
C LYS A 130 18.35 5.47 13.73
N SER A 131 17.59 6.46 14.20
CA SER A 131 16.38 6.22 15.00
C SER A 131 15.30 5.44 14.25
N ALA A 132 15.19 5.62 12.93
CA ALA A 132 14.27 4.83 12.10
C ALA A 132 14.74 3.37 11.94
N GLN A 133 16.05 3.11 11.87
CA GLN A 133 16.60 1.75 11.81
C GLN A 133 16.44 0.99 13.13
N GLU A 134 16.44 1.68 14.28
CA GLU A 134 16.18 1.05 15.60
C GLU A 134 14.78 0.41 15.69
N HIS A 135 13.81 0.93 14.92
CA HIS A 135 12.43 0.44 14.89
C HIS A 135 12.13 -0.40 13.65
N ARG A 136 13.17 -0.81 12.91
CA ARG A 136 12.98 -1.56 11.67
C ARG A 136 12.45 -2.96 12.03
N PRO A 137 11.28 -3.37 11.50
CA PRO A 137 10.81 -4.74 11.67
C PRO A 137 11.87 -5.67 11.07
N ASP A 138 12.29 -6.70 11.81
CA ASP A 138 13.16 -7.74 11.28
C ASP A 138 12.29 -8.80 10.58
N PRO A 139 12.23 -8.81 9.23
CA PRO A 139 11.51 -9.84 8.50
C PRO A 139 12.11 -11.23 8.70
N GLY A 140 13.37 -11.34 9.11
CA GLY A 140 14.00 -12.61 9.47
C GLY A 140 13.44 -13.18 10.77
N ALA A 141 13.32 -12.35 11.81
CA ALA A 141 12.73 -12.73 13.09
C ALA A 141 11.26 -13.15 12.97
N SER A 142 10.45 -12.48 12.14
CA SER A 142 9.03 -12.86 11.97
C SER A 142 8.86 -14.20 11.24
N VAL A 143 9.70 -14.49 10.26
CA VAL A 143 9.70 -15.78 9.55
C VAL A 143 10.30 -16.89 10.43
N ALA A 144 11.36 -16.60 11.19
CA ALA A 144 11.97 -17.54 12.14
C ALA A 144 11.01 -17.92 13.28
N ALA A 145 10.32 -16.94 13.87
CA ALA A 145 9.30 -17.18 14.89
C ALA A 145 8.12 -18.01 14.34
N THR A 146 7.75 -17.78 13.08
CA THR A 146 6.72 -18.58 12.40
C THR A 146 7.19 -20.03 12.18
N LYS A 147 8.45 -20.24 11.78
CA LYS A 147 9.04 -21.58 11.65
C LYS A 147 9.10 -22.32 12.98
N GLU A 148 9.57 -21.66 14.03
CA GLU A 148 9.70 -22.25 15.37
C GLU A 148 8.34 -22.63 15.98
N ALA A 149 7.31 -21.80 15.78
CA ALA A 149 5.95 -22.10 16.22
C ALA A 149 5.37 -23.35 15.53
N ILE A 150 5.68 -23.56 14.25
CA ILE A 150 5.24 -24.74 13.49
C ILE A 150 5.97 -26.00 13.98
N GLU A 151 7.29 -25.93 14.19
CA GLU A 151 8.12 -27.05 14.62
C GLU A 151 7.74 -27.54 16.04
N LYS A 152 7.42 -26.60 16.93
CA LYS A 152 6.95 -26.88 18.30
C LYS A 152 5.51 -27.42 18.34
N GLY A 153 4.69 -27.08 17.35
CA GLY A 153 3.32 -27.58 17.21
C GLY A 153 3.22 -28.98 16.59
N LEU A 154 4.16 -29.35 15.71
CA LEU A 154 4.25 -30.66 15.06
C LEU A 154 5.03 -31.72 15.87
N GLY A 155 5.83 -31.29 16.86
CA GLY A 155 6.64 -32.18 17.71
C GLY A 155 5.93 -32.75 18.95
N LYS A 156 4.59 -32.88 18.92
CA LYS A 156 3.81 -33.54 19.99
C LYS A 156 3.08 -34.77 19.48
#